data_AF-X0SWI7-F1
#
_entry.id   AF-X0SWI7-F1
#
_cell.length_a   1.000
_cell.length_b   1.000
_cell.length_c   1.000
_cell.angle_alpha   90.00
_cell.angle_beta   90.00
_cell.angle_gamma   90.00
#
_symmetry.space_group_name_H-M   'P 1'
#
loop_
_entity.id
_entity.type
_entity.pdbx_description
1 polymer ?
#
loop_
_entity_poly.entity_id
_entity_poly.type
_entity_poly.pdbx_seq_one_letter_code
_entity_poly.pdbx_strand_id
1 'polypeptide(L)' 'MALNPPEAPLRKLMGPGPLDIHPRVYRALTSPVIGHMDPAYFKILDQIGEGLRRVFQTQNQVTHATPGTGTSGME' A
#
# COMPACT_ATOMS: atom_id res chain seq x y z
N MET A 1 30.77 -0.77 -16.48
CA MET A 1 30.53 -1.95 -15.63
C MET A 1 29.08 -1.88 -15.20
N ALA A 2 28.21 -2.77 -15.68
CA ALA A 2 26.79 -2.75 -15.31
C ALA A 2 26.68 -3.20 -13.84
N LEU A 3 26.16 -2.34 -12.98
CA LEU A 3 25.82 -2.71 -11.61
C LEU A 3 24.57 -3.58 -11.68
N ASN A 4 24.71 -4.87 -11.43
CA ASN A 4 23.55 -5.72 -11.21
C ASN A 4 22.96 -5.34 -9.84
N PRO A 5 21.69 -4.92 -9.76
CA PRO A 5 21.07 -4.64 -8.47
C PRO A 5 21.09 -5.92 -7.62
N PRO A 6 21.34 -5.80 -6.30
CA PRO A 6 21.33 -6.96 -5.42
C PRO A 6 19.94 -7.60 -5.42
N GLU A 7 19.84 -8.86 -5.83
CA GLU A 7 18.61 -9.64 -5.71
C GLU A 7 18.50 -10.20 -4.29
N ALA A 8 17.41 -9.85 -3.61
CA ALA A 8 17.05 -10.51 -2.37
C ALA A 8 16.53 -11.93 -2.67
N PRO A 9 16.93 -12.95 -1.90
CA PRO A 9 16.44 -14.30 -2.11
C PRO A 9 14.96 -14.37 -1.73
N LEU A 10 14.19 -15.19 -2.45
CA LEU A 10 12.82 -15.50 -2.06
C LEU A 10 12.80 -16.17 -0.68
N ARG A 11 11.92 -15.69 0.18
CA ARG A 11 11.70 -16.20 1.53
C ARG A 11 10.22 -16.49 1.70
N LYS A 12 9.94 -17.46 2.57
CA LYS A 12 8.60 -17.65 3.15
C LYS A 12 8.67 -17.09 4.56
N LEU A 13 8.11 -15.91 4.77
CA LEU A 13 8.15 -15.23 6.06
C LEU A 13 7.02 -15.73 6.95
N MET A 14 7.36 -16.24 8.14
CA MET A 14 6.41 -16.79 9.12
C MET A 14 6.49 -16.10 10.50
N GLY A 15 7.11 -14.91 10.56
CA GLY A 15 7.21 -14.11 11.77
C GLY A 15 5.96 -13.24 12.03
N PRO A 16 5.99 -12.34 13.03
CA PRO A 16 4.88 -11.43 13.31
C PRO A 16 4.76 -10.26 12.31
N GLY A 17 5.76 -10.05 11.45
CA GLY A 17 5.81 -8.97 10.47
C GLY A 17 7.20 -8.35 10.36
N PRO A 18 7.57 -7.76 9.19
CA PRO A 18 6.84 -7.79 7.92
C PRO A 18 6.73 -9.22 7.33
N LEU A 19 5.75 -9.43 6.46
CA LEU A 19 5.44 -10.71 5.83
C LEU A 19 5.51 -10.62 4.30
N ASP A 20 5.46 -11.77 3.64
CA ASP A 20 5.43 -11.86 2.18
C ASP A 20 4.20 -11.13 1.63
N ILE A 21 4.42 -10.27 0.63
CA ILE A 21 3.35 -9.50 -0.01
C ILE A 21 2.75 -10.34 -1.15
N HIS A 22 1.42 -10.37 -1.23
CA HIS A 22 0.73 -11.06 -2.32
C HIS A 22 1.16 -10.52 -3.70
N PRO A 23 1.50 -11.36 -4.72
CA PRO A 23 2.07 -10.91 -6.00
C PRO A 23 1.28 -9.83 -6.75
N ARG A 24 -0.06 -9.81 -6.60
CA ARG A 24 -0.92 -8.75 -7.16
C ARG A 24 -0.55 -7.34 -6.66
N VAL A 25 -0.10 -7.20 -5.42
CA VAL A 25 0.28 -5.89 -4.86
C VAL A 25 1.63 -5.44 -5.44
N TYR A 26 2.61 -6.35 -5.57
CA TYR A 26 3.86 -6.03 -6.27
C TYR A 26 3.60 -5.55 -7.70
N ARG A 27 2.70 -6.22 -8.43
CA ARG A 27 2.30 -5.78 -9.78
C ARG A 27 1.64 -4.39 -9.77
N ALA A 28 0.85 -4.06 -8.77
CA ALA A 28 0.25 -2.73 -8.66
C ALA A 28 1.31 -1.65 -8.40
N LEU A 29 2.35 -1.96 -7.61
CA LEU A 29 3.45 -1.03 -7.31
C LEU A 29 4.32 -0.69 -8.52
N THR A 30 4.31 -1.49 -9.58
CA THR A 30 5.05 -1.18 -10.82
C THR A 30 4.29 -0.23 -11.75
N SER A 31 3.13 0.29 -11.34
CA SER A 31 2.36 1.24 -12.15
C SER A 31 3.09 2.59 -12.24
N PRO A 32 2.95 3.34 -13.36
CA PRO A 32 3.52 4.68 -13.48
C PRO A 32 3.03 5.62 -12.36
N VAL A 33 3.93 6.45 -11.87
CA VAL A 33 3.61 7.48 -10.87
C VAL A 33 2.79 8.59 -11.53
N ILE A 34 1.78 9.07 -10.82
CA ILE A 34 0.92 10.19 -11.21
C ILE A 34 1.12 11.38 -10.27
N GLY A 35 0.73 12.58 -10.71
CA GLY A 35 0.81 13.79 -9.90
C GLY A 35 -0.14 13.74 -8.71
N HIS A 36 0.24 14.36 -7.59
CA HIS A 36 -0.59 14.40 -6.38
C HIS A 36 -1.92 15.18 -6.56
N MET A 37 -2.00 16.03 -7.58
CA MET A 37 -3.22 16.76 -7.98
C MET A 37 -3.96 16.12 -9.15
N ASP A 38 -3.53 14.94 -9.62
CA ASP A 38 -4.17 14.23 -10.73
C ASP A 38 -5.57 13.72 -10.30
N PRO A 39 -6.64 13.92 -11.11
CA PRO A 39 -7.97 13.38 -10.82
C PRO A 39 -7.99 11.87 -10.54
N ALA A 40 -7.11 11.09 -11.18
CA ALA A 40 -6.99 9.65 -10.95
C ALA A 40 -6.48 9.34 -9.52
N TYR A 41 -5.64 10.21 -8.95
CA TYR A 41 -5.16 10.06 -7.58
C TYR A 41 -6.30 10.16 -6.57
N PHE A 42 -7.15 11.18 -6.70
CA PHE A 42 -8.32 11.36 -5.82
C PHE A 42 -9.30 10.18 -5.92
N LYS A 43 -9.56 9.68 -7.13
CA LYS A 43 -10.40 8.49 -7.32
C LYS A 43 -9.84 7.26 -6.60
N ILE A 44 -8.53 7.08 -6.57
CA ILE A 44 -7.89 5.99 -5.84
C ILE A 44 -8.05 6.18 -4.34
N LEU A 45 -7.90 7.41 -3.82
CA LEU A 45 -8.11 7.71 -2.40
C LEU A 45 -9.56 7.40 -1.95
N ASP A 46 -10.56 7.74 -2.77
CA ASP A 46 -11.96 7.41 -2.50
C ASP A 46 -12.18 5.89 -2.42
N GLN A 47 -11.61 5.15 -3.37
CA GLN A 47 -11.66 3.68 -3.39
C GLN A 47 -10.97 3.04 -2.19
N ILE A 48 -9.83 3.60 -1.75
CA ILE A 48 -9.13 3.17 -0.53
C ILE A 48 -10.06 3.38 0.68
N GLY A 49 -10.67 4.56 0.80
CA GLY A 49 -11.61 4.84 1.90
C GLY A 49 -12.79 3.88 1.94
N GLU A 50 -13.40 3.57 0.79
CA GLU A 50 -14.45 2.54 0.69
C GLU A 50 -13.97 1.14 1.10
N GLY A 51 -12.78 0.75 0.62
CA GLY A 51 -12.17 -0.52 0.97
C GLY A 51 -11.90 -0.63 2.47
N LEU A 52 -11.33 0.40 3.08
CA LEU A 52 -11.06 0.45 4.51
C LEU A 52 -12.34 0.41 5.34
N ARG A 53 -13.41 1.09 4.93
CA ARG A 53 -14.72 1.00 5.61
C ARG A 53 -15.26 -0.43 5.62
N ARG A 54 -15.09 -1.18 4.52
CA ARG A 54 -15.47 -2.60 4.44
C ARG A 54 -14.60 -3.47 5.35
N VAL A 55 -13.29 -3.24 5.37
CA VAL A 55 -12.33 -3.98 6.21
C VAL A 55 -12.59 -3.77 7.70
N PHE A 56 -12.76 -2.51 8.11
CA PHE A 56 -13.02 -2.13 9.50
C PHE A 56 -14.50 -2.26 9.91
N GLN A 57 -15.38 -2.65 8.99
CA GLN A 57 -16.83 -2.79 9.22
C GLN A 57 -17.46 -1.52 9.84
N THR A 58 -17.11 -0.35 9.31
CA THR A 58 -17.55 0.96 9.83
C THR A 58 -18.29 1.78 8.77
N GLN A 59 -19.15 2.69 9.24
CA GLN A 59 -19.85 3.69 8.42
C GLN A 59 -19.21 5.08 8.50
N ASN A 60 -18.08 5.22 9.20
CA ASN A 60 -17.41 6.51 9.35
C ASN A 60 -16.97 7.07 7.99
N GLN A 61 -17.52 8.24 7.64
CA GLN A 61 -17.19 8.91 6.37
C GLN A 61 -15.70 9.25 6.28
N VAL A 62 -15.12 9.72 7.40
CA VAL A 62 -13.68 9.97 7.52
C VAL A 62 -12.97 8.65 7.80
N THR A 63 -12.67 7.91 6.73
CA THR A 63 -11.85 6.68 6.77
C THR A 63 -10.84 6.77 5.61
N HIS A 64 -9.55 6.88 5.93
CA HIS A 64 -8.49 7.07 4.94
C HIS A 64 -7.19 6.37 5.39
N ALA A 65 -6.25 6.21 4.46
CA ALA A 65 -4.91 5.74 4.74
C ALA A 65 -3.95 6.92 4.90
N THR A 66 -3.10 6.88 5.94
CA THR A 66 -2.05 7.87 6.17
C THR A 66 -0.71 7.31 5.67
N PRO A 67 0.10 8.09 4.91
CA PRO A 67 1.45 7.68 4.55
C PRO A 67 2.32 7.51 5.80
N GLY A 68 2.84 6.32 6.03
CA GLY A 68 3.69 6.03 7.19
C GLY A 68 3.72 4.55 7.55
N THR A 69 4.43 4.23 8.64
CA THR A 69 4.37 2.89 9.23
C THR A 69 3.11 2.75 10.09
N GLY A 70 2.85 1.56 10.63
CA GLY A 70 1.66 1.33 11.48
C GLY A 70 1.58 2.28 12.68
N THR A 71 2.71 2.66 13.28
CA THR A 71 2.75 3.60 14.41
C THR A 71 2.42 5.04 14.00
N SER A 72 2.67 5.43 12.75
CA SER A 72 2.33 6.77 12.25
C SER A 72 0.83 7.06 12.24
N GLY A 73 -0.03 6.04 12.30
CA GLY A 73 -1.47 6.24 12.45
C GLY A 73 -1.94 6.40 13.89
N MET A 74 -1.05 6.13 14.87
CA MET A 74 -1.34 6.29 16.30
C MET A 74 -0.90 7.67 16.83
N GLU A 75 0.17 8.22 16.27
CA GLU A 75 0.66 9.59 16.52
C GLU A 75 -0.28 10.63 15.89
#